data_AF-A0A3D0STM9-F1
#
_entry.id   AF-A0A3D0STM9-F1
#
_cell.length_a   1.000
_cell.length_b   1.000
_cell.length_c   1.000
_cell.angle_alpha   90.00
_cell.angle_beta   90.00
_cell.angle_gamma   90.00
#
_symmetry.space_group_name_H-M   'P 1'
#
loop_
_entity.id
_entity.type
_entity.pdbx_description
1 polymer ?
#
loop_
_entity_poly.entity_id
_entity_poly.type
_entity_poly.pdbx_seq_one_letter_code
_entity_poly.pdbx_strand_id
1 'polypeptide(L)' 'VGWVTGHSYIVYGPLTNGATTVMFEGVPTYPDAGRFWQVVDKHQVNIFYTAPTAIRSLMR' A
#
# COMPACT_ATOMS: atom_id res chain seq x y z
N VAL A 1 7.58 0.89 8.66
CA VAL A 1 8.31 -0.29 8.13
C VAL A 1 8.65 -1.25 9.28
N GLY A 2 7.66 -1.96 9.83
CA GLY A 2 7.84 -2.81 11.03
C GLY A 2 7.92 -4.32 10.77
N TRP A 3 7.68 -4.76 9.53
CA TRP A 3 7.50 -6.16 9.15
C TRP A 3 8.38 -6.50 7.93
N VAL A 4 8.68 -7.78 7.70
CA VAL A 4 9.48 -8.24 6.55
C VAL A 4 8.91 -7.74 5.22
N THR A 5 7.58 -7.69 5.08
CA THR A 5 6.91 -7.15 3.90
C THR A 5 7.32 -5.71 3.59
N GLY A 6 7.45 -4.85 4.61
CA GLY A 6 7.87 -3.47 4.42
C GLY A 6 9.34 -3.36 4.01
N HIS A 7 10.20 -4.20 4.58
CA HIS A 7 11.62 -4.21 4.22
C HIS A 7 11.81 -4.68 2.78
N SER A 8 11.23 -5.83 2.42
CA SER A 8 11.44 -6.45 1.11
C SER A 8 10.69 -5.76 -0.02
N TYR A 9 9.44 -5.33 0.19
CA TYR A 9 8.56 -4.90 -0.91
C TYR A 9 8.18 -3.42 -0.89
N ILE A 10 8.53 -2.66 0.16
CA ILE A 10 8.38 -1.19 0.16
C ILE A 10 9.74 -0.52 -0.05
N VAL A 11 10.81 -1.02 0.58
CA VAL A 11 12.13 -0.38 0.54
C VAL A 11 13.08 -1.13 -0.41
N TYR A 12 13.63 -2.27 0.00
CA TYR A 12 14.75 -2.89 -0.71
C TYR A 12 14.39 -3.33 -2.12
N GLY A 13 13.32 -4.10 -2.30
CA GLY A 13 12.92 -4.62 -3.61
C GLY A 13 12.67 -3.52 -4.63
N PRO A 14 11.72 -2.58 -4.42
CA PRO A 14 11.43 -1.53 -5.40
C PRO A 14 12.63 -0.62 -5.67
N LEU A 15 13.32 -0.14 -4.63
CA LEU A 15 14.39 0.83 -4.79
C LEU A 15 15.64 0.23 -5.45
N THR A 16 15.95 -1.04 -5.19
CA THR A 16 17.06 -1.73 -5.91
C THR A 16 16.76 -1.95 -7.39
N ASN A 17 15.47 -2.03 -7.76
CA ASN A 17 15.04 -2.13 -9.16
C ASN A 17 14.84 -0.75 -9.83
N GLY A 18 15.18 0.36 -9.15
CA GLY A 18 14.95 1.71 -9.68
C GLY A 18 13.47 2.09 -9.81
N ALA A 19 12.57 1.37 -9.16
CA ALA A 19 11.14 1.64 -9.18
C ALA A 19 10.74 2.67 -8.10
N THR A 20 9.67 3.41 -8.37
CA THR A 20 9.06 4.31 -7.39
C THR A 20 8.20 3.52 -6.41
N THR A 21 8.36 3.78 -5.11
CA THR A 21 7.59 3.13 -4.03
C THR A 21 6.66 4.13 -3.34
N VAL A 22 5.50 3.66 -2.86
CA VAL A 22 4.52 4.47 -2.14
C VAL A 22 4.56 4.13 -0.66
N MET A 23 4.99 5.08 0.18
CA MET A 23 4.84 4.98 1.63
C MET A 23 3.43 5.42 2.03
N PHE A 24 2.64 4.48 2.54
CA PHE A 24 1.30 4.75 3.07
C PHE A 24 1.36 4.88 4.60
N GLU A 25 0.82 5.97 5.12
CA GLU A 25 0.66 6.22 6.55
C GLU A 25 -0.83 6.31 6.91
N GLY A 26 -1.19 5.73 8.07
CA GLY A 26 -2.56 5.73 8.58
C GLY A 26 -3.30 4.41 8.37
N VAL A 27 -4.62 4.47 8.47
CA VAL A 27 -5.51 3.30 8.36
C VAL A 27 -6.25 3.30 7.01
N PRO A 28 -6.61 2.12 6.48
CA PRO A 28 -7.27 1.99 5.18
C PRO A 28 -8.67 2.59 5.09
N THR A 29 -9.27 2.98 6.22
CA THR A 29 -10.67 3.42 6.33
C THR A 29 -10.82 4.90 6.68
N TYR A 30 -9.73 5.66 6.77
CA TYR A 30 -9.78 7.08 7.09
C TYR A 30 -9.32 7.94 5.90
N PRO A 31 -10.10 8.96 5.48
CA PRO A 31 -11.38 9.40 6.03
C PRO A 31 -12.57 8.48 5.66
N ASP A 32 -12.40 7.61 4.67
CA ASP A 32 -13.40 6.65 4.20
C ASP A 32 -12.74 5.36 3.66
N ALA A 33 -13.52 4.31 3.42
CA ALA A 33 -13.05 3.02 2.90
C ALA A 33 -12.46 3.09 1.46
N GLY A 34 -12.66 4.21 0.77
CA GLY A 34 -12.07 4.50 -0.54
C GLY A 34 -10.60 4.92 -0.47
N ARG A 35 -10.01 5.06 0.72
CA ARG A 35 -8.67 5.65 0.90
C ARG A 35 -7.58 4.97 0.07
N PHE A 36 -7.54 3.64 0.02
CA PHE A 36 -6.56 2.92 -0.81
C PHE A 36 -6.75 3.22 -2.30
N TRP A 37 -7.99 3.24 -2.78
CA TRP A 37 -8.31 3.46 -4.18
C TRP A 37 -8.00 4.90 -4.62
N GLN A 38 -8.26 5.88 -3.74
CA GLN A 38 -7.87 7.27 -3.97
C GLN A 38 -6.35 7.42 -4.11
N VAL A 39 -5.55 6.70 -3.31
CA VAL A 39 -4.08 6.72 -3.42
C VAL A 39 -3.62 6.06 -4.73
N VAL A 40 -4.23 4.93 -5.09
CA VAL A 40 -3.94 4.23 -6.36
C VAL A 40 -4.23 5.14 -7.56
N ASP A 41 -5.40 5.78 -7.59
CA ASP A 41 -5.80 6.67 -8.69
C ASP A 41 -4.93 7.94 -8.72
N LYS A 42 -4.69 8.59 -7.57
CA LYS A 42 -3.86 9.80 -7.52
C LYS A 42 -2.43 9.58 -8.02
N HIS A 43 -1.83 8.44 -7.69
CA HIS A 43 -0.42 8.14 -8.01
C HIS A 43 -0.27 7.18 -9.20
N GLN A 44 -1.38 6.78 -9.84
CA GLN A 44 -1.41 5.83 -10.96
C GLN A 44 -0.59 4.56 -10.66
N VAL A 45 -0.85 3.97 -9.49
CA VAL A 45 -0.08 2.82 -8.98
C VAL A 45 -0.29 1.60 -9.86
N ASN A 46 0.80 1.00 -10.36
CA ASN A 46 0.75 -0.20 -11.20
C ASN A 46 0.52 -1.49 -10.41
N ILE A 47 1.07 -1.60 -9.20
CA ILE A 47 1.01 -2.81 -8.37
C ILE A 47 0.61 -2.43 -6.94
N PHE A 48 -0.52 -2.96 -6.48
CA PHE A 48 -1.00 -2.78 -5.11
C PHE A 48 -0.80 -4.05 -4.29
N TYR A 49 -0.04 -3.98 -3.20
CA TYR A 49 0.23 -5.11 -2.32
C TYR A 49 -0.21 -4.81 -0.88
N THR A 50 -1.14 -5.62 -0.36
CA THR A 50 -1.69 -5.48 0.99
C THR A 50 -2.04 -6.83 1.61
N ALA A 51 -2.34 -6.84 2.90
CA ALA A 51 -2.72 -8.05 3.62
C ALA A 51 -4.18 -8.47 3.32
N PRO A 52 -4.51 -9.77 3.25
CA PRO A 52 -5.89 -10.24 3.06
C PRO A 52 -6.85 -9.75 4.16
N THR A 53 -6.35 -9.52 5.37
CA THR A 53 -7.11 -8.94 6.49
C THR A 53 -7.62 -7.53 6.16
N ALA A 54 -6.79 -6.70 5.52
CA ALA A 54 -7.17 -5.34 5.12
C ALA A 54 -8.25 -5.34 4.01
N ILE A 55 -8.16 -6.28 3.05
CA ILE A 55 -9.22 -6.44 2.05
C ILE A 55 -10.53 -6.86 2.71
N ARG A 56 -10.50 -7.84 3.63
CA ARG A 56 -11.71 -8.27 4.34
C ARG A 56 -12.33 -7.15 5.19
N SER A 57 -11.52 -6.25 5.76
CA SER A 57 -12.07 -5.10 6.50
C SER A 57 -12.76 -4.07 5.62
N LEU A 58 -12.41 -3.99 4.33
CA LEU A 58 -13.05 -3.07 3.36
C LEU A 58 -14.30 -3.64 2.70
N MET A 59 -14.50 -4.97 2.79
CA MET A 59 -15.70 -5.65 2.28
C MET A 59 -16.88 -5.61 3.23
N ARG A 60 -16.68 -5.17 4.48
CA ARG A 60 -17.72 -5.03 5.50
C ARG A 60 -18.27 -3.61 5.48
#